data_AF-A0A2E7EJ91-F1
#
_entry.id   AF-A0A2E7EJ91-F1
#
_cell.length_a   1.000
_cell.length_b   1.000
_cell.length_c   1.000
_cell.angle_alpha   90.00
_cell.angle_beta   90.00
_cell.angle_gamma   90.00
#
_symmetry.space_group_name_H-M   'P 1'
#
loop_
_entity.id
_entity.type
_entity.pdbx_description
1 polymer ?
#
loop_
_entity_poly.entity_id
_entity_poly.type
_entity_poly.pdbx_seq_one_letter_code
_entity_poly.pdbx_strand_id
1 'polypeptide(L)'
;MSDETKKEIRVVGVLAQFSGKQTLVKAASEVRSKGFKDVEAYSPFPIHGIDGALGIRPTILPWLVLIAGLGGGVLAMAGQWWTNTVDYPYIISGKPMFSLPANIPVTFEVMILSAASVAFTGMLALNRLPRFGQPLLRNNRFLRVTDDGFFLLVSDDEVAEEKIRQALEEAGATDIEVVTESVEESKIPVPLVYGAVILACFALIPPLMIASARGTTSQKPRLHTWFDMDFQPKLKTQTPSNLFADGRAMRPRIKGTVRRGGLVKDTDTGYTSIPAVGTPGGDSVQEWKVEFPMEVTDSMMDRGRQRFNIQCAVCHGKAGYGNGLATIRALELQQGTWIQPTSLHADHVRQQPVGQIFNSITNGVRKMPAYKDQITPEDRWAIVLYVKALQLSQNATLEDVPADMRETLKASE
;
A
#
# COMPACT_ATOMS: atom_id res chain seq x y z
N MET A 1 -30.51 -55.42 -48.43
CA MET A 1 -29.74 -54.94 -47.26
C MET A 1 -28.40 -54.43 -47.77
N SER A 2 -28.38 -53.39 -48.61
CA SER A 2 -28.36 -51.95 -48.25
C SER A 2 -27.13 -51.55 -47.42
N ASP A 3 -25.98 -51.47 -48.08
CA ASP A 3 -25.23 -50.23 -48.34
C ASP A 3 -25.10 -49.15 -47.22
N GLU A 4 -24.83 -49.54 -45.96
CA GLU A 4 -24.72 -48.58 -44.84
C GLU A 4 -23.43 -48.68 -43.98
N THR A 5 -22.31 -49.26 -44.45
CA THR A 5 -21.10 -49.29 -43.60
C THR A 5 -19.75 -49.26 -44.31
N LYS A 6 -19.61 -48.45 -45.35
CA LYS A 6 -18.27 -47.89 -45.66
C LYS A 6 -18.08 -46.65 -44.80
N LYS A 7 -17.67 -46.85 -43.53
CA LYS A 7 -17.09 -45.76 -42.75
C LYS A 7 -15.93 -45.19 -43.57
N GLU A 8 -15.98 -43.90 -43.91
CA GLU A 8 -14.89 -43.25 -44.64
C GLU A 8 -13.64 -43.24 -43.75
N ILE A 9 -12.71 -44.13 -44.07
CA ILE A 9 -11.39 -44.23 -43.42
C ILE A 9 -10.46 -43.29 -44.20
N ARG A 10 -9.99 -42.23 -43.54
CA ARG A 10 -8.98 -41.31 -44.09
C ARG A 10 -7.60 -41.73 -43.60
N VAL A 11 -6.62 -41.83 -44.50
CA VAL A 11 -5.21 -41.97 -44.11
C VAL A 11 -4.73 -40.62 -43.56
N VAL A 12 -4.17 -40.63 -42.34
CA VAL A 12 -3.62 -39.46 -41.66
C VAL A 12 -2.15 -39.29 -41.99
N GLY A 13 -1.41 -40.39 -42.09
CA GLY A 13 0.02 -40.39 -42.37
C GLY A 13 0.68 -41.71 -42.00
N VAL A 14 2.01 -41.76 -42.14
CA VAL A 14 2.83 -42.94 -41.79
C VAL A 14 3.62 -42.63 -40.51
N LEU A 15 3.47 -43.49 -39.52
CA LEU A 15 4.12 -43.38 -38.20
C LEU A 15 5.27 -44.38 -38.12
N ALA A 16 6.46 -43.89 -37.78
CA ALA A 16 7.65 -44.71 -37.56
C ALA A 16 8.11 -44.63 -36.10
N GLN A 17 8.51 -45.77 -35.54
CA GLN A 17 9.16 -45.87 -34.24
C GLN A 17 10.69 -45.85 -34.39
N PHE A 18 11.38 -45.23 -33.42
CA PHE A 18 12.83 -45.18 -33.33
C PHE A 18 13.33 -45.67 -31.96
N SER A 19 14.54 -46.20 -31.94
CA SER A 19 15.17 -46.77 -30.74
C SER A 19 15.57 -45.74 -29.67
N GLY A 20 15.68 -44.45 -30.03
CA GLY A 20 16.11 -43.43 -29.09
C GLY A 20 16.09 -42.01 -29.64
N LYS A 21 16.40 -41.04 -28.76
CA LYS A 21 16.40 -39.61 -29.10
C LYS A 21 17.34 -39.23 -30.25
N GLN A 22 18.53 -39.82 -30.31
CA GLN A 22 19.53 -39.47 -31.32
C GLN A 22 19.13 -39.98 -32.72
N THR A 23 18.58 -41.19 -32.78
CA THR A 23 18.09 -41.78 -34.02
C THR A 23 16.87 -41.01 -34.53
N LEU A 24 15.96 -40.59 -33.63
CA LEU A 24 14.83 -39.74 -33.98
C LEU A 24 15.26 -38.38 -34.57
N VAL A 25 16.21 -37.67 -33.96
CA VAL A 25 16.68 -36.36 -34.46
C VAL A 25 17.36 -36.49 -35.82
N LYS A 26 18.20 -37.52 -36.00
CA LYS A 26 18.84 -37.80 -37.28
C LYS A 26 17.81 -38.12 -38.36
N ALA A 27 16.84 -38.98 -38.04
CA ALA A 27 15.75 -39.36 -38.94
C ALA A 27 14.89 -38.14 -39.34
N ALA A 28 14.52 -37.29 -38.38
CA ALA A 28 13.78 -36.06 -38.66
C ALA A 28 14.52 -35.15 -39.65
N SER A 29 15.83 -34.97 -39.47
CA SER A 29 16.65 -34.18 -40.38
C SER A 29 16.78 -34.81 -41.78
N GLU A 30 16.87 -36.13 -41.86
CA GLU A 30 17.01 -36.86 -43.13
C GLU A 30 15.70 -36.89 -43.91
N VAL A 31 14.58 -37.18 -43.25
CA VAL A 31 13.25 -37.14 -43.87
C VAL A 31 12.97 -35.73 -44.39
N ARG A 32 13.26 -34.69 -43.60
CA ARG A 32 13.09 -33.32 -44.08
C ARG A 32 13.99 -32.97 -45.27
N SER A 33 15.25 -33.44 -45.31
CA SER A 33 16.15 -33.16 -46.45
C SER A 33 15.69 -33.85 -47.74
N LYS A 34 14.89 -34.92 -47.63
CA LYS A 34 14.20 -35.59 -48.75
C LYS A 34 12.96 -34.81 -49.25
N GLY A 35 12.60 -33.70 -48.61
CA GLY A 35 11.57 -32.76 -49.09
C GLY A 35 10.18 -32.92 -48.47
N PHE A 36 10.00 -33.85 -47.52
CA PHE A 36 8.75 -33.99 -46.78
C PHE A 36 8.49 -32.76 -45.90
N LYS A 37 7.29 -32.16 -46.02
CA LYS A 37 6.97 -30.88 -45.36
C LYS A 37 6.27 -31.05 -44.02
N ASP A 38 5.30 -31.97 -43.95
CA ASP A 38 4.46 -32.18 -42.77
C ASP A 38 4.99 -33.35 -41.94
N VAL A 39 6.02 -33.05 -41.14
CA VAL A 39 6.73 -34.01 -40.29
C VAL A 39 6.58 -33.59 -38.83
N GLU A 40 6.10 -34.50 -37.99
CA GLU A 40 5.92 -34.28 -36.56
C GLU A 40 6.71 -35.33 -35.76
N ALA A 41 7.42 -34.92 -34.72
CA ALA A 41 8.11 -35.82 -33.81
C ALA A 41 7.37 -35.91 -32.48
N TYR A 42 7.25 -37.12 -31.96
CA TYR A 42 6.64 -37.41 -30.67
C TYR A 42 7.65 -38.11 -29.76
N SER A 43 7.78 -37.61 -28.53
CA SER A 43 8.75 -38.10 -27.56
C SER A 43 8.28 -37.85 -26.12
N PRO A 44 8.71 -38.66 -25.14
CA PRO A 44 8.25 -38.55 -23.75
C PRO A 44 8.77 -37.29 -23.04
N PHE A 45 9.80 -36.64 -23.58
CA PHE A 45 10.40 -35.43 -23.02
C PHE A 45 10.95 -34.52 -24.14
N PRO A 46 11.14 -33.21 -23.89
CA PRO A 46 11.71 -32.30 -24.88
C PRO A 46 13.12 -32.70 -25.31
N ILE A 47 13.35 -32.86 -26.62
CA ILE A 47 14.66 -33.21 -27.18
C ILE A 47 15.33 -31.95 -27.74
N HIS A 48 16.50 -31.59 -27.23
CA HIS A 48 17.27 -30.46 -27.77
C HIS A 48 17.64 -30.69 -29.24
N GLY A 49 17.37 -29.70 -30.09
CA GLY A 49 17.71 -29.73 -31.51
C GLY A 49 16.64 -30.35 -32.42
N ILE A 50 15.57 -30.94 -31.86
CA ILE A 50 14.48 -31.49 -32.68
C ILE A 50 13.77 -30.41 -33.50
N ASP A 51 13.61 -29.20 -32.94
CA ASP A 51 12.98 -28.06 -33.63
C ASP A 51 13.77 -27.66 -34.89
N GLY A 52 15.11 -27.66 -34.79
CA GLY A 52 15.98 -27.38 -35.92
C GLY A 52 15.95 -28.49 -36.98
N ALA A 53 15.91 -29.75 -36.53
CA ALA A 53 15.80 -30.91 -37.42
C ALA A 53 14.47 -30.90 -38.20
N LEU A 54 13.35 -30.61 -37.51
CA LEU A 54 12.02 -30.48 -38.11
C LEU A 54 11.83 -29.16 -38.87
N GLY A 55 12.63 -28.13 -38.59
CA GLY A 55 12.48 -26.81 -39.20
C GLY A 55 11.32 -25.99 -38.66
N ILE A 56 10.98 -26.21 -37.39
CA ILE A 56 9.88 -25.50 -36.73
C ILE A 56 10.25 -24.01 -36.65
N ARG A 57 9.31 -23.15 -37.06
CA ARG A 57 9.46 -21.71 -36.93
C ARG A 57 9.25 -21.27 -35.49
N PRO A 58 9.88 -20.17 -35.04
CA PRO A 58 9.58 -19.59 -33.73
C PRO A 58 8.09 -19.33 -33.56
N THR A 59 7.55 -19.70 -32.40
CA THR A 59 6.14 -19.48 -32.09
C THR A 59 5.83 -17.98 -31.95
N ILE A 60 4.60 -17.59 -32.32
CA ILE A 60 4.08 -16.22 -32.13
C ILE A 60 3.64 -15.95 -30.69
N LEU A 61 3.55 -16.99 -29.85
CA LEU A 61 3.02 -16.91 -28.48
C LEU A 61 3.71 -15.84 -27.61
N PRO A 62 5.06 -15.68 -27.62
CA PRO A 62 5.72 -14.66 -26.81
C PRO A 62 5.26 -13.23 -27.13
N TRP A 63 4.96 -12.94 -28.40
CA TRP A 63 4.44 -11.63 -28.82
C TRP A 63 3.02 -11.40 -28.33
N LEU A 64 2.16 -12.43 -28.39
CA LEU A 64 0.81 -12.35 -27.83
C LEU A 64 0.84 -12.10 -26.32
N VAL A 65 1.72 -12.80 -25.60
CA VAL A 65 1.92 -12.63 -24.15
C VAL A 65 2.42 -11.23 -23.81
N LEU A 66 3.39 -10.70 -24.57
CA LEU A 66 3.92 -9.36 -24.37
C LEU A 66 2.83 -8.30 -24.58
N ILE A 67 2.06 -8.40 -25.67
CA ILE A 67 0.98 -7.46 -25.98
C ILE A 67 -0.10 -7.50 -24.90
N ALA A 68 -0.49 -8.71 -24.45
CA ALA A 68 -1.50 -8.89 -23.41
C ALA A 68 -1.03 -8.34 -22.05
N GLY A 69 0.22 -8.59 -21.67
CA GLY A 69 0.81 -8.06 -20.45
C GLY A 69 0.85 -6.54 -20.46
N LEU A 70 1.45 -5.94 -21.49
CA LEU A 70 1.54 -4.48 -21.63
C LEU A 70 0.14 -3.84 -21.69
N GLY A 71 -0.78 -4.43 -22.45
CA GLY A 71 -2.17 -3.98 -22.51
C GLY A 71 -2.87 -4.03 -21.15
N GLY A 72 -2.72 -5.13 -20.41
CA GLY A 72 -3.25 -5.26 -19.06
C GLY A 72 -2.68 -4.24 -18.09
N GLY A 73 -1.37 -3.97 -18.15
CA GLY A 73 -0.72 -2.93 -17.35
C GLY A 73 -1.23 -1.51 -17.68
N VAL A 74 -1.36 -1.18 -18.97
CA VAL A 74 -1.91 0.11 -19.40
C VAL A 74 -3.34 0.28 -18.92
N LEU A 75 -4.19 -0.74 -19.08
CA LEU A 75 -5.58 -0.71 -18.61
C LEU A 75 -5.68 -0.59 -17.09
N ALA A 76 -4.84 -1.29 -16.34
CA ALA A 76 -4.81 -1.19 -14.88
C ALA A 76 -4.39 0.21 -14.41
N MET A 77 -3.37 0.80 -15.03
CA MET A 77 -2.93 2.15 -14.70
C MET A 77 -4.00 3.19 -15.07
N ALA A 78 -4.60 3.06 -16.26
CA ALA A 78 -5.68 3.94 -16.71
C ALA A 78 -6.92 3.85 -15.82
N GLY A 79 -7.30 2.63 -15.40
CA GLY A 79 -8.43 2.43 -14.48
C GLY A 79 -8.18 3.02 -13.10
N GLN A 80 -6.96 2.87 -12.56
CA GLN A 80 -6.59 3.49 -11.28
C GLN A 80 -6.52 5.02 -11.38
N TRP A 81 -6.01 5.57 -12.49
CA TRP A 81 -6.03 7.01 -12.74
C TRP A 81 -7.47 7.53 -12.82
N TRP A 82 -8.32 6.88 -13.62
CA TRP A 82 -9.72 7.25 -13.80
C TRP A 82 -10.48 7.28 -12.46
N THR A 83 -10.39 6.19 -11.69
CA THR A 83 -11.12 6.06 -10.43
C THR A 83 -10.64 7.05 -9.36
N ASN A 84 -9.32 7.23 -9.20
CA ASN A 84 -8.79 8.11 -8.14
C ASN A 84 -8.79 9.60 -8.51
N THR A 85 -8.72 9.96 -9.80
CA THR A 85 -8.55 11.36 -10.23
C THR A 85 -9.77 11.94 -10.94
N VAL A 86 -10.54 11.13 -11.68
CA VAL A 86 -11.63 11.63 -12.54
C VAL A 86 -12.99 11.33 -11.93
N ASP A 87 -13.30 10.06 -11.67
CA ASP A 87 -14.65 9.62 -11.29
C ASP A 87 -14.99 9.97 -9.84
N TYR A 88 -14.15 9.54 -8.88
CA TYR A 88 -14.39 9.78 -7.46
C TYR A 88 -13.12 10.25 -6.73
N PRO A 89 -12.71 11.52 -6.98
CA PRO A 89 -11.53 12.08 -6.34
C PRO A 89 -11.71 12.17 -4.81
N TYR A 90 -10.89 11.42 -4.06
CA TYR A 90 -10.89 11.43 -2.60
C TYR A 90 -9.48 11.58 -2.02
N ILE A 91 -9.28 12.58 -1.15
CA ILE A 91 -7.98 12.85 -0.51
C ILE A 91 -7.78 11.88 0.66
N ILE A 92 -6.96 10.85 0.44
CA ILE A 92 -6.60 9.86 1.46
C ILE A 92 -5.26 10.25 2.09
N SER A 93 -5.28 10.58 3.38
CA SER A 93 -4.06 10.87 4.16
C SER A 93 -3.19 12.02 3.58
N GLY A 94 -3.81 12.96 2.85
CA GLY A 94 -3.10 14.08 2.22
C GLY A 94 -2.21 13.73 1.03
N LYS A 95 -2.31 12.50 0.51
CA LYS A 95 -1.56 12.05 -0.67
C LYS A 95 -2.10 12.69 -1.96
N PRO A 96 -1.27 12.84 -3.00
CA PRO A 96 -1.76 13.29 -4.30
C PRO A 96 -2.81 12.32 -4.85
N MET A 97 -3.76 12.85 -5.61
CA MET A 97 -4.88 12.09 -6.20
C MET A 97 -4.40 10.95 -7.12
N PHE A 98 -3.23 11.12 -7.72
CA PHE A 98 -2.54 10.07 -8.45
C PHE A 98 -1.14 9.87 -7.88
N SER A 99 -0.83 8.65 -7.46
CA SER A 99 0.47 8.27 -6.91
C SER A 99 1.00 7.05 -7.64
N LEU A 100 2.01 7.25 -8.49
CA LEU A 100 2.62 6.16 -9.24
C LEU A 100 3.14 5.04 -8.32
N PRO A 101 3.91 5.32 -7.24
CA PRO A 101 4.39 4.25 -6.36
C PRO A 101 3.29 3.41 -5.72
N ALA A 102 2.14 4.02 -5.39
CA ALA A 102 1.01 3.31 -4.81
C ALA A 102 0.29 2.40 -5.83
N ASN A 103 0.30 2.78 -7.11
CA ASN A 103 -0.44 2.08 -8.16
C ASN A 103 0.36 0.96 -8.84
N ILE A 104 1.70 0.93 -8.66
CA ILE A 104 2.57 -0.07 -9.28
C ILE A 104 2.24 -1.50 -8.84
N PRO A 105 2.03 -1.84 -7.55
CA PRO A 105 1.73 -3.21 -7.14
C PRO A 105 0.51 -3.79 -7.85
N VAL A 106 -0.60 -3.03 -7.90
CA VAL A 106 -1.82 -3.47 -8.59
C VAL A 106 -1.59 -3.60 -10.10
N THR A 107 -0.90 -2.64 -10.71
CA THR A 107 -0.59 -2.66 -12.14
C THR A 107 0.25 -3.87 -12.53
N PHE A 108 1.26 -4.19 -11.70
CA PHE A 108 2.15 -5.33 -11.90
C PHE A 108 1.39 -6.66 -11.84
N GLU A 109 0.51 -6.83 -10.85
CA GLU A 109 -0.30 -8.05 -10.73
C GLU A 109 -1.26 -8.23 -11.91
N VAL A 110 -1.94 -7.16 -12.36
CA VAL A 110 -2.84 -7.24 -13.52
C VAL A 110 -2.06 -7.50 -14.81
N MET A 111 -0.87 -6.92 -14.97
CA MET A 111 0.02 -7.19 -16.10
C MET A 111 0.40 -8.67 -16.14
N ILE A 112 0.85 -9.24 -15.01
CA ILE A 112 1.25 -10.66 -14.93
C ILE A 112 0.05 -11.58 -15.15
N LEU A 113 -1.09 -11.29 -14.53
CA LEU A 113 -2.31 -12.06 -14.71
C LEU A 113 -2.73 -12.12 -16.18
N SER A 114 -2.69 -10.97 -16.86
CA SER A 114 -3.04 -10.86 -18.29
C SER A 114 -2.06 -11.65 -19.16
N ALA A 115 -0.76 -11.50 -18.92
CA ALA A 115 0.29 -12.24 -19.61
C ALA A 115 0.18 -13.76 -19.41
N ALA A 116 0.00 -14.21 -18.17
CA ALA A 116 -0.11 -15.63 -17.82
C ALA A 116 -1.38 -16.26 -18.41
N SER A 117 -2.50 -15.54 -18.38
CA SER A 117 -3.77 -16.01 -18.97
C SER A 117 -3.62 -16.24 -20.48
N VAL A 118 -2.99 -15.31 -21.19
CA VAL A 118 -2.73 -15.47 -22.64
C VAL A 118 -1.64 -16.50 -22.92
N ALA A 119 -0.64 -16.65 -22.06
CA ALA A 119 0.36 -17.70 -22.21
C ALA A 119 -0.28 -19.09 -22.14
N PHE A 120 -1.13 -19.32 -21.13
CA PHE A 120 -1.82 -20.59 -20.93
C PHE A 120 -2.85 -20.86 -22.04
N THR A 121 -3.79 -19.94 -22.24
CA THR A 121 -4.86 -20.12 -23.24
C THR A 121 -4.33 -20.07 -24.68
N GLY A 122 -3.34 -19.24 -24.96
CA GLY A 122 -2.68 -19.15 -26.25
C GLY A 122 -1.88 -20.41 -26.58
N MET A 123 -1.18 -21.01 -25.60
CA MET A 123 -0.52 -22.30 -25.79
C MET A 123 -1.53 -23.38 -26.16
N LEU A 124 -2.66 -23.46 -25.44
CA LEU A 124 -3.71 -24.42 -25.76
C LEU A 124 -4.29 -24.18 -27.16
N ALA A 125 -4.65 -22.94 -27.48
CA ALA A 125 -5.27 -22.58 -28.76
C ALA A 125 -4.33 -22.82 -29.96
N LEU A 126 -3.06 -22.43 -29.87
CA LEU A 126 -2.08 -22.62 -30.95
C LEU A 126 -1.77 -24.10 -31.18
N ASN A 127 -1.85 -24.94 -30.14
CA ASN A 127 -1.75 -26.39 -30.25
C ASN A 127 -3.10 -27.09 -30.55
N ARG A 128 -4.17 -26.33 -30.80
CA ARG A 128 -5.54 -26.84 -31.06
C ARG A 128 -6.06 -27.75 -29.94
N LEU A 129 -5.73 -27.42 -28.70
CA LEU A 129 -6.20 -28.10 -27.50
C LEU A 129 -7.43 -27.40 -26.92
N PRO A 130 -8.36 -28.15 -26.31
CA PRO A 130 -8.38 -29.63 -26.20
C PRO A 130 -8.81 -30.31 -27.51
N ARG A 131 -8.09 -31.35 -27.91
CA ARG A 131 -8.46 -32.26 -29.02
C ARG A 131 -8.93 -33.58 -28.42
N PHE A 132 -10.22 -33.90 -28.56
CA PHE A 132 -10.84 -35.05 -27.89
C PHE A 132 -10.69 -36.39 -28.64
N GLY A 133 -10.24 -36.35 -29.90
CA GLY A 133 -9.91 -37.54 -30.69
C GLY A 133 -8.56 -37.37 -31.38
N GLN A 134 -7.57 -38.18 -30.98
CA GLN A 134 -6.27 -38.26 -31.62
C GLN A 134 -6.08 -39.66 -32.24
N PRO A 135 -5.99 -39.78 -33.58
CA PRO A 135 -5.87 -41.07 -34.27
C PRO A 135 -4.67 -41.90 -33.83
N LEU A 136 -3.56 -41.25 -33.47
CA LEU A 136 -2.33 -41.90 -33.02
C LEU A 136 -2.51 -42.76 -31.78
N LEU A 137 -3.41 -42.38 -30.86
CA LEU A 137 -3.64 -43.13 -29.61
C LEU A 137 -4.33 -44.49 -29.82
N ARG A 138 -4.72 -44.83 -31.06
CA ARG A 138 -5.25 -46.16 -31.41
C ARG A 138 -4.16 -47.16 -31.73
N ASN A 139 -2.96 -46.67 -32.03
CA ASN A 139 -1.82 -47.51 -32.30
C ASN A 139 -1.25 -48.03 -30.98
N ASN A 140 -1.30 -49.35 -30.77
CA ASN A 140 -0.84 -50.00 -29.54
C ASN A 140 0.61 -49.65 -29.18
N ARG A 141 1.48 -49.43 -30.19
CA ARG A 141 2.87 -49.03 -29.94
C ARG A 141 2.97 -47.57 -29.55
N PHE A 142 2.19 -46.70 -30.17
CA PHE A 142 2.17 -45.27 -29.84
C PHE A 142 1.73 -45.00 -28.39
N LEU A 143 1.02 -45.92 -27.74
CA LEU A 143 0.70 -45.81 -26.31
C LEU A 143 1.94 -45.68 -25.41
N ARG A 144 3.12 -46.10 -25.87
CA ARG A 144 4.40 -45.95 -25.16
C ARG A 144 5.07 -44.58 -25.34
N VAL A 145 4.48 -43.67 -26.11
CA VAL A 145 5.06 -42.35 -26.44
C VAL A 145 5.37 -41.50 -25.21
N THR A 146 4.67 -41.70 -24.10
CA THR A 146 4.89 -40.98 -22.84
C THR A 146 5.86 -41.68 -21.89
N ASP A 147 6.33 -42.89 -22.21
CA ASP A 147 7.25 -43.68 -21.39
C ASP A 147 8.64 -43.75 -22.05
N ASP A 148 8.78 -44.59 -23.08
CA ASP A 148 10.06 -44.86 -23.74
C ASP A 148 10.00 -44.85 -25.28
N GLY A 149 8.84 -44.54 -25.86
CA GLY A 149 8.63 -44.53 -27.30
C GLY A 149 9.04 -43.22 -27.98
N PHE A 150 9.83 -43.32 -29.05
CA PHE A 150 10.20 -42.19 -29.92
C PHE A 150 9.57 -42.40 -31.30
N PHE A 151 8.77 -41.44 -31.77
CA PHE A 151 8.02 -41.59 -33.01
C PHE A 151 8.19 -40.39 -33.94
N LEU A 152 8.13 -40.66 -35.24
CA LEU A 152 8.05 -39.65 -36.30
C LEU A 152 6.81 -39.93 -37.15
N LEU A 153 5.95 -38.93 -37.33
CA LEU A 153 4.78 -38.99 -38.20
C LEU A 153 5.06 -38.14 -39.44
N VAL A 154 4.82 -38.70 -40.62
CA VAL A 154 4.86 -37.98 -41.90
C VAL A 154 3.47 -38.01 -42.51
N SER A 155 2.86 -36.83 -42.67
CA SER A 155 1.47 -36.64 -43.10
C SER A 155 1.38 -35.90 -44.45
N ASP A 156 2.31 -36.19 -45.36
CA ASP A 156 2.44 -35.49 -46.63
C ASP A 156 1.43 -36.04 -47.67
N ASP A 157 0.27 -35.39 -47.76
CA ASP A 157 -0.84 -35.75 -48.68
C ASP A 157 -0.41 -35.69 -50.18
N GLU A 158 0.68 -35.00 -50.52
CA GLU A 158 1.20 -34.90 -51.90
C GLU A 158 2.10 -36.10 -52.29
N VAL A 159 2.52 -36.92 -51.33
CA VAL A 159 3.47 -38.01 -51.55
C VAL A 159 2.85 -39.38 -51.29
N ALA A 160 3.09 -40.31 -52.22
CA ALA A 160 2.62 -41.69 -52.08
C ALA A 160 3.17 -42.35 -50.79
N GLU A 161 2.32 -43.11 -50.11
CA GLU A 161 2.62 -43.79 -48.84
C GLU A 161 3.90 -44.63 -48.91
N GLU A 162 4.11 -45.36 -50.02
CA GLU A 162 5.27 -46.21 -50.24
C GLU A 162 6.59 -45.42 -50.21
N LYS A 163 6.60 -44.20 -50.73
CA LYS A 163 7.79 -43.33 -50.69
C LYS A 163 8.08 -42.84 -49.28
N ILE A 164 7.03 -42.55 -48.51
CA ILE A 164 7.16 -42.17 -47.11
C ILE A 164 7.73 -43.35 -46.31
N ARG A 165 7.15 -44.55 -46.49
CA ARG A 165 7.63 -45.77 -45.84
C ARG A 165 9.09 -46.05 -46.17
N GLN A 166 9.48 -46.01 -47.44
CA GLN A 166 10.87 -46.21 -47.86
C GLN A 166 11.82 -45.19 -47.20
N ALA A 167 11.43 -43.91 -47.18
CA ALA A 167 12.24 -42.87 -46.57
C ALA A 167 12.44 -43.08 -45.06
N LEU A 168 11.42 -43.61 -44.36
CA LEU A 168 11.46 -43.92 -42.94
C LEU A 168 12.29 -45.19 -42.64
N GLU A 169 12.24 -46.20 -43.52
CA GLU A 169 13.11 -47.40 -43.43
C GLU A 169 14.58 -47.02 -43.58
N GLU A 170 14.92 -46.21 -44.59
CA GLU A 170 16.27 -45.70 -44.82
C GLU A 170 16.78 -44.86 -43.63
N ALA A 171 15.88 -44.13 -42.98
CA ALA A 171 16.19 -43.31 -41.80
C ALA A 171 16.39 -44.15 -40.51
N GLY A 172 16.23 -45.47 -40.56
CA GLY A 172 16.47 -46.39 -39.44
C GLY A 172 15.28 -46.59 -38.51
N ALA A 173 14.05 -46.51 -39.04
CA ALA A 173 12.85 -46.87 -38.29
C ALA A 173 12.90 -48.34 -37.83
N THR A 174 12.57 -48.58 -36.56
CA THR A 174 12.44 -49.95 -36.02
C THR A 174 11.13 -50.59 -36.41
N ASP A 175 10.09 -49.77 -36.61
CA ASP A 175 8.76 -50.22 -36.99
C ASP A 175 8.00 -49.09 -37.69
N ILE A 176 7.10 -49.44 -38.63
CA ILE A 176 6.36 -48.49 -39.46
C ILE A 176 4.91 -48.93 -39.63
N GLU A 177 3.99 -48.08 -39.21
CA GLU A 177 2.54 -48.32 -39.27
C GLU A 177 1.80 -47.14 -39.92
N VAL A 178 0.75 -47.44 -40.69
CA VAL A 178 -0.10 -46.43 -41.33
C VAL A 178 -1.19 -46.01 -40.35
N VAL A 179 -1.32 -44.70 -40.15
CA VAL A 179 -2.31 -44.13 -39.23
C VAL A 179 -3.55 -43.75 -40.03
N THR A 180 -4.71 -44.21 -39.57
CA THR A 180 -6.01 -43.90 -40.19
C THR A 180 -6.98 -43.27 -39.20
N GLU A 181 -7.85 -42.38 -39.68
CA GLU A 181 -8.87 -41.67 -38.92
C GLU A 181 -10.26 -41.92 -39.53
N SER A 182 -11.23 -42.25 -38.69
CA SER A 182 -12.65 -42.31 -39.05
C SER A 182 -13.35 -40.99 -38.73
N VAL A 183 -14.03 -40.41 -39.72
CA VAL A 183 -14.60 -39.05 -39.73
C VAL A 183 -15.61 -38.77 -38.58
N GLU A 184 -16.24 -39.80 -38.02
CA GLU A 184 -17.34 -39.67 -37.05
C GLU A 184 -16.90 -39.34 -35.60
N GLU A 185 -15.63 -39.50 -35.27
CA GLU A 185 -15.18 -39.69 -33.87
C GLU A 185 -14.49 -38.48 -33.23
N SER A 186 -14.41 -37.33 -33.91
CA SER A 186 -13.81 -36.09 -33.36
C SER A 186 -14.77 -35.19 -32.58
N LYS A 187 -16.00 -35.66 -32.29
CA LYS A 187 -17.03 -34.88 -31.59
C LYS A 187 -16.69 -34.68 -30.10
N ILE A 188 -17.01 -33.51 -29.56
CA ILE A 188 -16.85 -33.21 -28.13
C ILE A 188 -17.76 -34.15 -27.32
N PRO A 189 -17.27 -34.76 -26.22
CA PRO A 189 -18.10 -35.60 -25.36
C PRO A 189 -19.30 -34.82 -24.81
N VAL A 190 -20.51 -35.35 -25.02
CA VAL A 190 -21.77 -34.74 -24.58
C VAL A 190 -21.77 -34.37 -23.07
N PRO A 191 -21.25 -35.21 -22.15
CA PRO A 191 -21.17 -34.83 -20.73
C PRO A 191 -20.34 -33.58 -20.46
N LEU A 192 -19.29 -33.35 -21.26
CA LEU A 192 -18.43 -32.17 -21.12
C LEU A 192 -19.17 -30.90 -21.55
N VAL A 193 -19.98 -30.98 -22.62
CA VAL A 193 -20.84 -29.88 -23.05
C VAL A 193 -21.83 -29.51 -21.94
N TYR A 194 -22.53 -30.50 -21.36
CA TYR A 194 -23.44 -30.23 -20.24
C TYR A 194 -22.72 -29.67 -19.02
N GLY A 195 -21.55 -30.20 -18.68
CA GLY A 195 -20.70 -29.67 -17.60
C GLY A 195 -20.29 -28.22 -17.82
N ALA A 196 -19.91 -27.86 -19.05
CA ALA A 196 -19.56 -26.49 -19.42
C ALA A 196 -20.76 -25.53 -19.34
N VAL A 197 -21.94 -25.96 -19.80
CA VAL A 197 -23.19 -25.18 -19.67
C VAL A 197 -23.53 -24.95 -18.21
N ILE A 198 -23.48 -25.99 -17.38
CA ILE A 198 -23.73 -25.89 -15.93
C ILE A 198 -22.74 -24.91 -15.29
N LEU A 199 -21.45 -25.04 -15.59
CA LEU A 199 -20.41 -24.14 -15.07
C LEU A 199 -20.66 -22.69 -15.50
N ALA A 200 -21.04 -22.46 -16.76
CA ALA A 200 -21.40 -21.13 -17.26
C ALA A 200 -22.62 -20.56 -16.52
N CYS A 201 -23.66 -21.37 -16.27
CA CYS A 201 -24.81 -20.96 -15.47
C CYS A 201 -24.40 -20.57 -14.03
N PHE A 202 -23.52 -21.35 -13.38
CA PHE A 202 -23.00 -21.02 -12.05
C PHE A 202 -22.15 -19.74 -12.06
N ALA A 203 -21.32 -19.55 -13.08
CA ALA A 203 -20.49 -18.36 -13.24
C ALA A 203 -21.32 -17.08 -13.45
N LEU A 204 -22.55 -17.19 -13.93
CA LEU A 204 -23.48 -16.07 -14.04
C LEU A 204 -24.16 -15.69 -12.72
N ILE A 205 -24.15 -16.54 -11.69
CA ILE A 205 -24.82 -16.25 -10.42
C ILE A 205 -24.22 -15.01 -9.73
N PRO A 206 -22.89 -14.87 -9.53
CA PRO A 206 -22.33 -13.67 -8.90
C PRO A 206 -22.66 -12.35 -9.61
N PRO A 207 -22.46 -12.19 -10.95
CA PRO A 207 -22.80 -10.93 -11.61
C PRO A 207 -24.30 -10.63 -11.58
N LEU A 208 -25.17 -11.66 -11.67
CA LEU A 208 -26.62 -11.48 -11.52
C LEU A 208 -26.99 -11.04 -10.10
N MET A 209 -26.37 -11.62 -9.07
CA MET A 209 -26.55 -11.19 -7.69
C MET A 209 -26.09 -9.74 -7.47
N ILE A 210 -24.95 -9.34 -8.05
CA ILE A 210 -24.46 -7.95 -7.98
C ILE A 210 -25.44 -7.00 -8.68
N ALA A 211 -25.91 -7.35 -9.89
CA ALA A 211 -26.87 -6.54 -10.62
C ALA A 211 -28.19 -6.38 -9.83
N SER A 212 -28.69 -7.47 -9.25
CA SER A 212 -29.87 -7.46 -8.38
C SER A 212 -29.66 -6.61 -7.12
N ALA A 213 -28.50 -6.74 -6.46
CA ALA A 213 -28.16 -5.97 -5.27
C ALA A 213 -27.98 -4.47 -5.55
N ARG A 214 -27.63 -4.07 -6.78
CA ARG A 214 -27.59 -2.66 -7.18
C ARG A 214 -28.99 -2.05 -7.34
N GLY A 215 -29.99 -2.85 -7.70
CA GLY A 215 -31.36 -2.39 -7.95
C GLY A 215 -32.32 -2.59 -6.77
N THR A 216 -31.91 -3.30 -5.72
CA THR A 216 -32.77 -3.63 -4.57
C THR A 216 -32.14 -3.18 -3.27
N THR A 217 -32.96 -2.64 -2.36
CA THR A 217 -32.54 -2.32 -0.99
C THR A 217 -33.06 -3.39 -0.05
N SER A 218 -32.21 -3.86 0.86
CA SER A 218 -32.58 -4.83 1.89
C SER A 218 -32.53 -4.18 3.26
N GLN A 219 -33.58 -4.39 4.06
CA GLN A 219 -33.60 -4.03 5.48
C GLN A 219 -32.92 -5.11 6.36
N LYS A 220 -32.69 -6.31 5.81
CA LYS A 220 -31.93 -7.35 6.49
C LYS A 220 -30.45 -6.97 6.45
N PRO A 221 -29.71 -7.14 7.57
CA PRO A 221 -28.27 -6.89 7.60
C PRO A 221 -27.56 -7.73 6.54
N ARG A 222 -26.49 -7.16 5.97
CA ARG A 222 -25.68 -7.84 4.96
C ARG A 222 -25.11 -9.12 5.56
N LEU A 223 -25.02 -10.16 4.72
CA LEU A 223 -24.37 -11.41 5.09
C LEU A 223 -22.90 -11.11 5.35
N HIS A 224 -22.51 -11.18 6.62
CA HIS A 224 -21.17 -10.83 7.07
C HIS A 224 -20.36 -12.11 7.21
N THR A 225 -19.55 -12.42 6.19
CA THR A 225 -18.82 -13.70 6.09
C THR A 225 -17.40 -13.59 6.66
N TRP A 226 -16.78 -12.42 6.62
CA TRP A 226 -15.45 -12.15 7.18
C TRP A 226 -15.58 -11.15 8.33
N PHE A 227 -15.59 -11.68 9.55
CA PHE A 227 -15.66 -10.87 10.78
C PHE A 227 -14.30 -10.25 11.17
N ASP A 228 -13.22 -10.75 10.57
CA ASP A 228 -11.86 -10.31 10.85
C ASP A 228 -11.67 -8.86 10.39
N MET A 229 -10.92 -8.06 11.16
CA MET A 229 -10.73 -6.61 11.00
C MET A 229 -11.97 -5.70 11.19
N ASP A 230 -13.20 -6.19 10.98
CA ASP A 230 -14.43 -5.42 11.27
C ASP A 230 -14.73 -5.37 12.78
N PHE A 231 -14.50 -6.48 13.47
CA PHE A 231 -14.66 -6.58 14.92
C PHE A 231 -13.31 -6.68 15.61
N GLN A 232 -12.67 -5.53 15.76
CA GLN A 232 -11.44 -5.46 16.54
C GLN A 232 -11.73 -5.69 18.04
N PRO A 233 -10.93 -6.51 18.74
CA PRO A 233 -11.01 -6.64 20.18
C PRO A 233 -10.68 -5.29 20.82
N LYS A 234 -11.71 -4.60 21.30
CA LYS A 234 -11.62 -3.31 21.96
C LYS A 234 -12.44 -3.33 23.24
N LEU A 235 -11.94 -2.63 24.26
CA LEU A 235 -12.73 -2.37 25.45
C LEU A 235 -13.82 -1.34 25.11
N LYS A 236 -15.06 -1.61 25.51
CA LYS A 236 -16.19 -0.71 25.26
C LYS A 236 -16.22 0.39 26.33
N THR A 237 -16.92 1.47 26.04
CA THR A 237 -17.13 2.56 27.00
C THR A 237 -17.81 2.01 28.25
N GLN A 238 -17.29 2.36 29.42
CA GLN A 238 -17.81 1.95 30.74
C GLN A 238 -17.76 0.44 31.03
N THR A 239 -16.91 -0.34 30.35
CA THR A 239 -16.68 -1.74 30.73
C THR A 239 -15.51 -1.91 31.70
N PRO A 240 -15.49 -2.99 32.50
CA PRO A 240 -14.33 -3.33 33.30
C PRO A 240 -13.13 -3.68 32.40
N SER A 241 -11.92 -3.44 32.90
CA SER A 241 -10.66 -3.79 32.26
C SER A 241 -9.71 -4.39 33.28
N ASN A 242 -9.09 -5.50 32.89
CA ASN A 242 -8.00 -6.15 33.60
C ASN A 242 -6.62 -5.57 33.27
N LEU A 243 -6.54 -4.59 32.35
CA LEU A 243 -5.28 -3.96 31.94
C LEU A 243 -4.82 -2.87 32.95
N PHE A 244 -5.75 -2.17 33.58
CA PHE A 244 -5.47 -1.08 34.51
C PHE A 244 -5.85 -1.46 35.94
N ALA A 245 -5.03 -1.04 36.91
CA ALA A 245 -5.19 -1.38 38.33
C ALA A 245 -6.53 -0.89 38.93
N ASP A 246 -7.14 0.15 38.36
CA ASP A 246 -8.43 0.69 38.79
C ASP A 246 -9.64 -0.04 38.19
N GLY A 247 -9.41 -1.10 37.40
CA GLY A 247 -10.44 -1.95 36.82
C GLY A 247 -11.26 -1.28 35.72
N ARG A 248 -10.90 -0.06 35.28
CA ARG A 248 -11.71 0.73 34.33
C ARG A 248 -11.11 0.70 32.93
N ALA A 249 -11.91 0.35 31.93
CA ALA A 249 -11.52 0.57 30.53
C ALA A 249 -11.38 2.06 30.21
N MET A 250 -12.22 2.90 30.82
CA MET A 250 -12.20 4.35 30.63
C MET A 250 -11.27 4.99 31.65
N ARG A 251 -10.25 5.71 31.17
CA ARG A 251 -9.41 6.53 32.03
C ARG A 251 -10.22 7.71 32.57
N PRO A 252 -10.12 8.03 33.87
CA PRO A 252 -10.75 9.24 34.41
C PRO A 252 -10.18 10.47 33.71
N ARG A 253 -11.00 11.52 33.60
CA ARG A 253 -10.54 12.82 33.09
C ARG A 253 -9.37 13.31 33.94
N ILE A 254 -8.34 13.85 33.29
CA ILE A 254 -7.24 14.51 33.98
C ILE A 254 -7.84 15.70 34.75
N LYS A 255 -7.41 15.91 36.00
CA LYS A 255 -7.86 17.05 36.82
C LYS A 255 -7.59 18.34 36.04
N GLY A 256 -8.60 19.22 35.94
CA GLY A 256 -8.52 20.46 35.15
C GLY A 256 -8.91 20.33 33.66
N THR A 257 -9.37 19.16 33.20
CA THR A 257 -9.84 19.01 31.81
C THR A 257 -11.11 19.85 31.56
N VAL A 258 -11.04 20.80 30.63
CA VAL A 258 -12.15 21.68 30.24
C VAL A 258 -12.87 21.16 28.98
N ARG A 259 -14.20 21.34 28.90
CA ARG A 259 -15.02 20.89 27.76
C ARG A 259 -14.78 21.79 26.53
N ARG A 260 -14.42 21.20 25.37
CA ARG A 260 -14.44 21.92 24.08
C ARG A 260 -15.86 22.35 23.72
N GLY A 261 -16.05 23.63 23.38
CA GLY A 261 -17.33 24.20 22.96
C GLY A 261 -18.26 24.66 24.11
N GLY A 262 -17.77 24.70 25.35
CA GLY A 262 -18.42 25.44 26.44
C GLY A 262 -17.86 26.87 26.53
N LEU A 263 -18.73 27.86 26.75
CA LEU A 263 -18.31 29.19 27.19
C LEU A 263 -17.71 29.04 28.60
N VAL A 264 -16.41 29.30 28.72
CA VAL A 264 -15.76 29.44 30.02
C VAL A 264 -15.63 30.94 30.27
N LYS A 265 -16.30 31.45 31.31
CA LYS A 265 -15.79 32.63 32.01
C LYS A 265 -14.47 32.19 32.63
N ASP A 266 -13.36 32.55 32.00
CA ASP A 266 -12.03 32.21 32.47
C ASP A 266 -11.78 32.98 33.78
N THR A 267 -12.11 32.32 34.88
CA THR A 267 -12.02 32.86 36.24
C THR A 267 -10.60 32.73 36.79
N ASP A 268 -9.75 31.91 36.17
CA ASP A 268 -8.36 31.68 36.58
C ASP A 268 -7.40 32.75 36.03
N THR A 269 -7.82 33.51 35.02
CA THR A 269 -7.01 34.58 34.40
C THR A 269 -7.47 35.99 34.75
N GLY A 270 -8.62 36.13 35.43
CA GLY A 270 -9.27 37.44 35.62
C GLY A 270 -9.65 38.11 34.29
N TYR A 271 -9.79 37.33 33.21
CA TYR A 271 -9.98 37.82 31.86
C TYR A 271 -11.47 37.76 31.50
N THR A 272 -12.18 38.88 31.64
CA THR A 272 -13.41 39.11 30.88
C THR A 272 -13.03 39.75 29.55
N SER A 273 -12.73 38.96 28.54
CA SER A 273 -13.08 39.39 27.19
C SER A 273 -13.55 38.21 26.34
N ILE A 274 -14.61 38.48 25.59
CA ILE A 274 -15.08 37.67 24.48
C ILE A 274 -13.87 37.47 23.55
N PRO A 275 -13.54 36.24 23.12
CA PRO A 275 -12.44 36.06 22.19
C PRO A 275 -12.77 36.82 20.92
N ALA A 276 -12.06 37.93 20.67
CA ALA A 276 -11.96 38.49 19.33
C ALA A 276 -11.20 37.44 18.50
N VAL A 277 -11.97 36.58 17.84
CA VAL A 277 -11.48 35.72 16.78
C VAL A 277 -10.88 36.65 15.71
N GLY A 278 -9.56 36.61 15.53
CA GLY A 278 -8.97 37.00 14.25
C GLY A 278 -8.08 38.24 14.15
N THR A 279 -7.48 38.78 15.21
CA THR A 279 -6.43 39.82 15.05
C THR A 279 -5.10 39.40 15.71
N PRO A 280 -4.04 39.13 14.93
CA PRO A 280 -2.68 39.11 15.44
C PRO A 280 -2.33 40.54 15.88
N GLY A 281 -2.22 40.75 17.20
CA GLY A 281 -1.93 42.08 17.78
C GLY A 281 -3.18 42.83 18.23
N GLY A 282 -4.04 42.18 19.03
CA GLY A 282 -5.26 42.80 19.57
C GLY A 282 -4.97 43.81 20.67
N ASP A 283 -4.94 45.09 20.29
CA ASP A 283 -5.21 46.24 21.16
C ASP A 283 -6.71 46.24 21.55
N SER A 284 -7.12 45.27 22.35
CA SER A 284 -8.33 45.41 23.18
C SER A 284 -7.89 46.08 24.47
N VAL A 285 -8.64 47.08 24.95
CA VAL A 285 -8.37 47.73 26.25
C VAL A 285 -8.34 46.63 27.33
N GLN A 286 -7.13 46.24 27.72
CA GLN A 286 -6.87 45.14 28.63
C GLN A 286 -6.59 45.73 30.00
N GLU A 287 -7.53 45.56 30.94
CA GLU A 287 -7.19 45.68 32.36
C GLU A 287 -6.35 44.46 32.75
N TRP A 288 -5.03 44.61 32.65
CA TRP A 288 -4.10 43.57 33.08
C TRP A 288 -4.02 43.52 34.60
N LYS A 289 -4.01 42.31 35.17
CA LYS A 289 -3.66 42.11 36.58
C LYS A 289 -2.26 42.68 36.86
N VAL A 290 -2.20 43.61 37.81
CA VAL A 290 -0.94 44.21 38.30
C VAL A 290 -0.32 43.42 39.45
N GLU A 291 -1.13 42.64 40.17
CA GLU A 291 -0.74 41.78 41.28
C GLU A 291 -1.00 40.30 40.97
N PHE A 292 -0.32 39.40 41.69
CA PHE A 292 -0.53 37.96 41.58
C PHE A 292 -1.89 37.57 42.17
N PRO A 293 -2.71 36.77 41.46
CA PRO A 293 -4.04 36.36 41.94
C PRO A 293 -4.00 35.25 43.00
N MET A 294 -2.80 34.84 43.43
CA MET A 294 -2.56 33.77 44.39
C MET A 294 -1.43 34.16 45.35
N GLU A 295 -1.36 33.47 46.48
CA GLU A 295 -0.29 33.64 47.46
C GLU A 295 1.08 33.31 46.86
N VAL A 296 2.02 34.24 47.02
CA VAL A 296 3.41 34.06 46.60
C VAL A 296 4.16 33.31 47.70
N THR A 297 4.67 32.12 47.37
CA THR A 297 5.39 31.24 48.30
C THR A 297 6.71 30.78 47.70
N ASP A 298 7.66 30.35 48.55
CA ASP A 298 8.93 29.77 48.10
C ASP A 298 8.73 28.56 47.19
N SER A 299 7.73 27.73 47.50
CA SER A 299 7.37 26.58 46.66
C SER A 299 6.90 27.00 45.27
N MET A 300 6.13 28.10 45.17
CA MET A 300 5.71 28.67 43.88
C MET A 300 6.91 29.23 43.11
N MET A 301 7.86 29.89 43.79
CA MET A 301 9.09 30.39 43.18
C MET A 301 9.95 29.25 42.61
N ASP A 302 10.18 28.20 43.40
CA ASP A 302 10.92 27.01 42.98
C ASP A 302 10.26 26.30 41.81
N ARG A 303 8.93 26.22 41.84
CA ARG A 303 8.14 25.67 40.75
C ARG A 303 8.27 26.52 39.48
N GLY A 304 8.21 27.84 39.62
CA GLY A 304 8.44 28.79 38.54
C GLY A 304 9.80 28.61 37.88
N ARG A 305 10.87 28.54 38.70
CA ARG A 305 12.24 28.26 38.24
C ARG A 305 12.32 26.95 37.47
N GLN A 306 11.73 25.89 38.01
CA GLN A 306 11.73 24.56 37.37
C GLN A 306 11.05 24.63 36.00
N ARG A 307 9.85 25.22 35.91
CA ARG A 307 9.09 25.29 34.65
C ARG A 307 9.72 26.21 33.62
N PHE A 308 10.24 27.36 34.04
CA PHE A 308 10.99 28.26 33.17
C PHE A 308 12.22 27.57 32.58
N ASN A 309 12.99 26.84 33.40
CA ASN A 309 14.18 26.13 32.92
C ASN A 309 13.86 25.02 31.92
N ILE A 310 12.69 24.38 32.04
CA ILE A 310 12.26 23.32 31.11
C ILE A 310 11.74 23.91 29.79
N GLN A 311 10.90 24.95 29.85
CA GLN A 311 10.12 25.40 28.69
C GLN A 311 10.63 26.71 28.07
N CYS A 312 11.15 27.64 28.87
CA CYS A 312 11.42 29.01 28.45
C CYS A 312 12.92 29.30 28.25
N ALA A 313 13.79 28.71 29.07
CA ALA A 313 15.23 28.97 29.06
C ALA A 313 15.92 28.54 27.75
N VAL A 314 15.32 27.61 26.99
CA VAL A 314 15.82 27.20 25.67
C VAL A 314 15.84 28.36 24.67
N CYS A 315 14.92 29.32 24.78
CA CYS A 315 14.87 30.52 23.95
C CYS A 315 15.38 31.75 24.70
N HIS A 316 14.92 31.96 25.94
CA HIS A 316 15.24 33.17 26.72
C HIS A 316 16.57 33.11 27.48
N GLY A 317 17.23 31.95 27.54
CA GLY A 317 18.39 31.72 28.39
C GLY A 317 18.01 31.57 29.86
N LYS A 318 18.86 30.91 30.66
CA LYS A 318 18.59 30.71 32.11
C LYS A 318 18.51 32.02 32.89
N ALA A 319 19.25 33.04 32.43
CA ALA A 319 19.26 34.38 33.02
C ALA A 319 18.27 35.34 32.35
N GLY A 320 17.53 34.94 31.31
CA GLY A 320 16.49 35.76 30.69
C GLY A 320 16.96 36.80 29.67
N TYR A 321 18.20 36.77 29.18
CA TYR A 321 18.73 37.75 28.22
C TYR A 321 18.36 37.49 26.76
N GLY A 322 17.51 36.50 26.47
CA GLY A 322 17.17 36.14 25.08
C GLY A 322 18.28 35.36 24.38
N ASN A 323 19.21 34.77 25.13
CA ASN A 323 20.38 34.05 24.62
C ASN A 323 20.29 32.54 24.91
N GLY A 324 19.09 31.96 24.81
CA GLY A 324 18.92 30.53 24.96
C GLY A 324 19.58 29.73 23.83
N LEU A 325 19.83 28.44 24.05
CA LEU A 325 20.50 27.55 23.08
C LEU A 325 19.85 27.57 21.69
N ALA A 326 18.52 27.66 21.62
CA ALA A 326 17.82 27.77 20.33
C ALA A 326 18.19 29.07 19.59
N THR A 327 18.35 30.18 20.31
CA THR A 327 18.74 31.46 19.72
C THR A 327 20.20 31.44 19.29
N ILE A 328 21.10 30.97 20.16
CA ILE A 328 22.53 30.85 19.84
C ILE A 328 22.69 30.03 18.55
N ARG A 329 22.04 28.86 18.49
CA ARG A 329 22.10 27.99 17.32
C ARG A 329 21.51 28.62 16.06
N ALA A 330 20.40 29.34 16.18
CA ALA A 330 19.77 30.00 15.04
C ALA A 330 20.63 31.15 14.48
N LEU A 331 21.32 31.90 15.36
CA LEU A 331 22.25 32.96 14.96
C LEU A 331 23.50 32.39 14.29
N GLU A 332 24.10 31.33 14.83
CA GLU A 332 25.22 30.62 14.20
C GLU A 332 24.88 30.12 12.78
N LEU A 333 23.65 29.62 12.60
CA LEU A 333 23.16 29.11 11.32
C LEU A 333 22.65 30.22 10.37
N GLN A 334 22.71 31.49 10.77
CA GLN A 334 22.20 32.63 10.00
C GLN A 334 20.76 32.42 9.52
N GLN A 335 19.88 31.88 10.38
CA GLN A 335 18.49 31.63 10.02
C GLN A 335 17.73 32.94 9.79
N GLY A 336 17.44 33.26 8.51
CA GLY A 336 16.84 34.54 8.11
C GLY A 336 15.44 34.83 8.67
N THR A 337 14.74 33.85 9.23
CA THR A 337 13.41 34.04 9.84
C THR A 337 13.44 34.08 11.37
N TRP A 338 14.60 33.84 12.00
CA TRP A 338 14.72 33.84 13.45
C TRP A 338 14.87 35.27 13.99
N ILE A 339 14.08 35.60 15.00
CA ILE A 339 14.19 36.86 15.74
C ILE A 339 14.59 36.50 17.16
N GLN A 340 15.72 37.03 17.62
CA GLN A 340 16.17 36.85 19.00
C GLN A 340 15.07 37.31 19.96
N PRO A 341 14.67 36.48 20.94
CA PRO A 341 13.72 36.90 21.97
C PRO A 341 14.24 38.13 22.70
N THR A 342 13.35 39.10 22.93
CA THR A 342 13.69 40.28 23.72
C THR A 342 14.17 39.87 25.11
N SER A 343 15.20 40.55 25.62
CA SER A 343 15.66 40.38 27.00
C SER A 343 14.51 40.65 27.97
N LEU A 344 14.30 39.74 28.90
CA LEU A 344 13.29 39.88 29.95
C LEU A 344 13.63 41.04 30.91
N HIS A 345 14.86 41.55 30.87
CA HIS A 345 15.31 42.70 31.66
C HIS A 345 15.06 44.05 30.99
N ALA A 346 14.63 44.07 29.72
CA ALA A 346 14.36 45.32 29.02
C ALA A 346 13.24 46.11 29.71
N ASP A 347 13.37 47.44 29.79
CA ASP A 347 12.46 48.32 30.54
C ASP A 347 10.99 48.11 30.19
N HIS A 348 10.70 48.05 28.89
CA HIS A 348 9.35 47.84 28.37
C HIS A 348 8.78 46.44 28.67
N VAL A 349 9.60 45.47 29.09
CA VAL A 349 9.16 44.14 29.58
C VAL A 349 9.02 44.15 31.10
N ARG A 350 9.91 44.86 31.82
CA ARG A 350 9.84 45.02 33.29
C ARG A 350 8.57 45.75 33.72
N GLN A 351 8.21 46.80 32.99
CA GLN A 351 7.03 47.62 33.23
C GLN A 351 5.71 46.92 32.86
N GLN A 352 5.76 45.73 32.24
CA GLN A 352 4.55 44.98 31.94
C GLN A 352 3.89 44.47 33.23
N PRO A 353 2.57 44.68 33.39
CA PRO A 353 1.80 44.02 34.44
C PRO A 353 1.95 42.50 34.38
N VAL A 354 1.87 41.83 35.53
CA VAL A 354 2.03 40.37 35.61
C VAL A 354 1.03 39.61 34.74
N GLY A 355 -0.19 40.14 34.57
CA GLY A 355 -1.20 39.59 33.67
C GLY A 355 -0.83 39.65 32.19
N GLN A 356 -0.07 40.66 31.76
CA GLN A 356 0.38 40.78 30.37
C GLN A 356 1.46 39.75 30.04
N ILE A 357 2.37 39.48 31.00
CA ILE A 357 3.39 38.43 30.87
C ILE A 357 2.70 37.06 30.85
N PHE A 358 1.73 36.82 31.74
CA PHE A 358 0.92 35.61 31.74
C PHE A 358 0.23 35.38 30.38
N ASN A 359 -0.36 36.43 29.80
CA ASN A 359 -1.00 36.36 28.49
C ASN A 359 0.00 36.03 27.38
N SER A 360 1.20 36.62 27.41
CA SER A 360 2.26 36.34 26.43
C SER A 360 2.66 34.86 26.45
N ILE A 361 2.76 34.25 27.62
CA ILE A 361 3.01 32.79 27.76
C ILE A 361 1.79 31.99 27.24
N THR A 362 0.59 32.44 27.56
CA THR A 362 -0.67 31.75 27.25
C THR A 362 -0.97 31.71 25.76
N ASN A 363 -0.96 32.87 25.11
CA ASN A 363 -1.45 33.06 23.75
C ASN A 363 -0.31 33.29 22.74
N GLY A 364 0.93 33.39 23.21
CA GLY A 364 2.05 33.77 22.36
C GLY A 364 2.06 35.26 22.06
N VAL A 365 3.17 35.74 21.50
CA VAL A 365 3.31 37.13 21.08
C VAL A 365 4.28 37.20 19.90
N ARG A 366 3.83 37.77 18.78
CA ARG A 366 4.62 37.86 17.53
C ARG A 366 5.15 36.49 17.09
N LYS A 367 6.46 36.25 17.19
CA LYS A 367 7.13 34.99 16.83
C LYS A 367 7.21 34.01 18.00
N MET A 368 6.87 34.43 19.22
CA MET A 368 6.81 33.54 20.38
C MET A 368 5.54 32.69 20.31
N PRO A 369 5.65 31.34 20.34
CA PRO A 369 4.49 30.45 20.28
C PRO A 369 3.67 30.51 21.58
N ALA A 370 2.41 30.09 21.48
CA ALA A 370 1.51 29.92 22.62
C ALA A 370 1.84 28.64 23.41
N TYR A 371 1.84 28.71 24.74
CA TYR A 371 2.14 27.57 25.62
C TYR A 371 0.95 27.07 26.43
N LYS A 372 -0.27 27.60 26.23
CA LYS A 372 -1.47 27.19 26.97
C LYS A 372 -1.78 25.69 26.96
N ASP A 373 -1.40 24.99 25.89
CA ASP A 373 -1.66 23.56 25.73
C ASP A 373 -0.56 22.70 26.40
N GLN A 374 0.56 23.30 26.78
CA GLN A 374 1.73 22.63 27.35
C GLN A 374 1.96 22.95 28.83
N ILE A 375 1.51 24.13 29.29
CA ILE A 375 1.77 24.64 30.64
C ILE A 375 0.44 25.01 31.29
N THR A 376 0.15 24.45 32.47
CA THR A 376 -1.09 24.72 33.21
C THR A 376 -1.19 26.19 33.65
N PRO A 377 -2.38 26.73 33.95
CA PRO A 377 -2.52 28.09 34.48
C PRO A 377 -1.63 28.37 35.71
N GLU A 378 -1.58 27.43 36.65
CA GLU A 378 -0.80 27.58 37.90
C GLU A 378 0.70 27.63 37.60
N ASP A 379 1.17 26.73 36.72
CA ASP A 379 2.57 26.69 36.30
C ASP A 379 2.94 27.95 35.50
N ARG A 380 2.02 28.52 34.71
CA ARG A 380 2.26 29.81 34.01
C ARG A 380 2.40 30.96 35.00
N TRP A 381 1.54 31.07 36.00
CA TRP A 381 1.68 32.09 37.05
C TRP A 381 2.98 31.93 37.85
N ALA A 382 3.37 30.69 38.16
CA ALA A 382 4.67 30.41 38.78
C ALA A 382 5.84 30.86 37.89
N ILE A 383 5.76 30.65 36.57
CA ILE A 383 6.77 31.17 35.63
C ILE A 383 6.80 32.70 35.65
N VAL A 384 5.64 33.39 35.67
CA VAL A 384 5.60 34.85 35.75
C VAL A 384 6.31 35.36 37.02
N LEU A 385 6.08 34.70 38.16
CA LEU A 385 6.78 35.02 39.41
C LEU A 385 8.30 34.88 39.25
N TYR A 386 8.77 33.78 38.65
CA TYR A 386 10.20 33.59 38.41
C TYR A 386 10.77 34.61 37.41
N VAL A 387 10.01 35.05 36.40
CA VAL A 387 10.42 36.13 35.49
C VAL A 387 10.60 37.45 36.26
N LYS A 388 9.68 37.80 37.17
CA LYS A 388 9.84 38.97 38.04
C LYS A 388 11.06 38.84 38.97
N ALA A 389 11.33 37.65 39.49
CA ALA A 389 12.54 37.39 40.27
C ALA A 389 13.83 37.58 39.45
N LEU A 390 13.86 37.11 38.19
CA LEU A 390 14.99 37.37 37.29
C LEU A 390 15.18 38.88 37.09
N GLN A 391 14.12 39.62 36.81
CA GLN A 391 14.17 41.08 36.63
C GLN A 391 14.71 41.79 37.87
N LEU A 392 14.26 41.40 39.07
CA LEU A 392 14.77 41.93 40.33
C LEU A 392 16.23 41.55 40.57
N SER A 393 16.66 40.33 40.23
CA SER A 393 18.04 39.87 40.47
C SER A 393 19.12 40.74 39.79
N GLN A 394 18.75 41.47 38.73
CA GLN A 394 19.66 42.34 37.98
C GLN A 394 19.45 43.84 38.28
N ASN A 395 18.39 44.19 39.01
CA ASN A 395 17.96 45.58 39.20
C ASN A 395 17.53 45.90 40.64
N ALA A 396 17.79 45.00 41.60
CA ALA A 396 17.45 45.21 42.99
C ALA A 396 18.31 46.34 43.57
N THR A 397 17.66 47.19 44.33
CA THR A 397 18.28 48.27 45.10
C THR A 397 18.25 47.91 46.58
N LEU A 398 19.04 48.62 47.40
CA LEU A 398 19.00 48.43 48.86
C LEU A 398 17.62 48.74 49.46
N GLU A 399 16.81 49.54 48.76
CA GLU A 399 15.45 49.88 49.17
C GLU A 399 14.49 48.69 49.08
N ASP A 400 14.73 47.74 48.17
CA ASP A 400 13.93 46.53 47.99
C ASP A 400 14.12 45.50 49.11
N VAL A 401 15.18 45.67 49.92
CA VAL A 401 15.47 44.80 51.06
C VAL A 401 14.69 45.31 52.29
N PRO A 402 14.00 44.43 53.04
CA PRO A 402 13.37 44.79 54.31
C PRO A 402 14.34 45.49 55.27
N ALA A 403 13.87 46.52 55.98
CA ALA A 403 14.74 47.42 56.75
C ALA A 403 15.57 46.69 57.83
N ASP A 404 15.02 45.62 58.40
CA ASP A 404 15.65 44.71 59.36
C ASP A 404 16.78 43.86 58.77
N MET A 405 16.78 43.65 57.44
CA MET A 405 17.80 42.88 56.72
C MET A 405 18.83 43.76 55.98
N ARG A 406 18.65 45.09 55.96
CA ARG A 406 19.60 46.01 55.30
C ARG A 406 20.95 46.07 56.02
N GLU A 407 20.94 46.02 57.35
CA GLU A 407 22.18 46.10 58.15
C GLU A 407 23.06 44.85 58.02
N THR A 408 22.46 43.69 57.76
CA THR A 408 23.21 42.44 57.50
C THR A 408 23.93 42.44 56.15
N LEU A 409 23.51 43.24 55.18
CA LEU A 409 24.14 43.34 53.86
C LEU A 409 25.30 44.35 53.84
N LYS A 410 25.24 45.41 54.65
CA LYS A 410 26.34 46.38 54.79
C LYS A 410 27.58 45.81 55.49
N ALA A 411 27.42 44.73 56.26
CA ALA A 411 28.52 44.04 56.93
C ALA A 411 29.30 43.06 56.02
N SER A 412 28.88 42.91 54.76
CA SER A 412 29.47 42.01 53.76
C SER A 412 30.16 42.70 52.58
N GLU A 413 30.30 44.03 52.62
CA GLU A 413 31.29 44.79 51.84
C GLU A 413 32.59 44.92 52.63
#